data_AF-A0A3A9JER1-F1
#
_entry.id   AF-A0A3A9JER1-F1
#
_cell.length_a   1.000
_cell.length_b   1.000
_cell.length_c   1.000
_cell.angle_alpha   90.00
_cell.angle_beta   90.00
_cell.angle_gamma   90.00
#
_symmetry.space_group_name_H-M   'P 1'
#
loop_
_entity.id
_entity.type
_entity.pdbx_description
1 polymer ?
#
loop_
_entity_poly.entity_id
_entity_poly.type
_entity_poly.pdbx_seq_one_letter_code
_entity_poly.pdbx_strand_id
1 'polypeptide(L)' 'MVTRTVVRPVFISADQEILGEYKAPGVAIAPAPEDAGKLRITAPDEAAADAAEIWLAELDSAGH' A
#
# COMPACT_ATOMS: atom_id res chain seq x y z
N MET A 1 -7.25 -2.02 -14.83
CA MET A 1 -6.18 -1.51 -13.95
C MET A 1 -6.71 -0.32 -13.18
N VAL A 2 -6.85 -0.49 -11.87
CA VAL A 2 -7.33 0.51 -10.91
C VAL A 2 -6.10 1.10 -10.21
N THR A 3 -6.03 2.42 -10.09
CA THR A 3 -4.98 3.10 -9.33
C THR A 3 -5.62 3.90 -8.21
N ARG A 4 -5.16 3.71 -6.98
CA ARG A 4 -5.61 4.45 -5.80
C ARG A 4 -4.44 4.99 -5.02
N THR A 5 -4.64 6.15 -4.41
CA THR A 5 -3.66 6.78 -3.54
C THR A 5 -4.20 6.71 -2.12
N VAL A 6 -3.46 6.05 -1.23
CA VAL A 6 -3.81 5.90 0.17
C VAL A 6 -2.75 6.57 1.04
N VAL A 7 -3.12 6.93 2.26
CA VAL A 7 -2.16 7.49 3.23
C VAL A 7 -1.15 6.40 3.57
N ARG A 8 0.14 6.74 3.58
CA ARG A 8 1.21 5.82 3.97
C ARG A 8 1.10 5.56 5.48
N PRO A 9 0.95 4.30 5.91
CA PRO A 9 1.02 3.96 7.32
C PRO A 9 2.31 4.47 7.95
N VAL A 10 2.25 4.88 9.22
CA VAL A 10 3.45 5.36 9.94
C VAL A 10 4.49 4.25 10.03
N PHE A 11 4.05 2.99 10.17
CA PHE A 11 4.92 1.83 10.26
C PHE A 11 5.77 1.61 8.99
N ILE A 12 5.17 1.72 7.81
CA ILE A 12 5.86 1.62 6.52
C ILE A 12 6.82 2.79 6.29
N SER A 13 6.61 3.92 6.96
CA SER A 13 7.57 5.02 6.93
C SER A 13 8.90 4.66 7.60
N ALA A 14 8.86 3.83 8.64
CA ALA A 14 10.03 3.37 9.36
C ALA A 14 10.71 2.20 8.63
N ASP A 15 9.92 1.33 7.99
CA ASP A 15 10.42 0.13 7.31
C ASP A 15 9.82 0.00 5.89
N GLN A 16 10.60 0.37 4.88
CA GLN A 16 10.19 0.27 3.47
C GLN A 16 10.33 -1.15 2.91
N GLU A 17 10.98 -2.07 3.65
CA GLU A 17 11.17 -3.46 3.22
C GLU A 17 9.83 -4.21 3.20
N ILE A 18 8.92 -3.84 4.11
CA ILE A 18 7.55 -4.35 4.19
C ILE A 18 6.76 -4.18 2.88
N LEU A 19 7.00 -3.11 2.11
CA LEU A 19 6.32 -2.93 0.81
C LEU A 19 6.65 -4.06 -0.18
N GLY A 20 7.81 -4.70 -0.04
CA GLY A 20 8.21 -5.86 -0.83
C GLY A 20 7.61 -7.19 -0.35
N GLU A 21 7.02 -7.22 0.85
CA GLU A 21 6.36 -8.42 1.40
C GLU A 21 4.97 -8.63 0.81
N TYR A 22 4.29 -7.56 0.38
CA TYR A 22 2.99 -7.67 -0.26
C TYR A 22 3.11 -8.29 -1.67
N LYS A 23 2.95 -9.62 -1.73
CA LYS A 23 3.02 -10.41 -2.98
C LYS A 23 1.63 -10.77 -3.50
N ALA A 24 0.87 -9.77 -3.94
CA ALA A 24 -0.35 -10.02 -4.70
C ALA A 24 -0.09 -9.94 -6.21
N PRO A 25 -0.56 -10.93 -7.01
CA PRO A 25 -0.32 -10.96 -8.44
C PRO A 25 -1.01 -9.78 -9.14
N GLY A 26 -0.23 -8.96 -9.85
CA GLY A 26 -0.72 -7.80 -10.59
C GLY A 26 -0.93 -6.54 -9.75
N VAL A 27 -0.69 -6.59 -8.43
CA VAL A 27 -0.74 -5.40 -7.57
C VAL A 27 0.66 -4.87 -7.32
N ALA A 28 0.84 -3.57 -7.50
CA ALA A 28 2.07 -2.85 -7.21
C ALA A 28 1.77 -1.71 -6.25
N ILE A 29 2.47 -1.70 -5.12
CA ILE A 29 2.41 -0.62 -4.12
C ILE A 29 3.73 0.14 -4.20
N ALA A 30 3.67 1.45 -4.43
CA ALA A 30 4.85 2.29 -4.52
C ALA A 30 4.57 3.65 -3.83
N PRO A 31 5.60 4.37 -3.35
CA PRO A 31 5.42 5.73 -2.84
C PRO A 31 4.84 6.66 -3.94
N ALA A 32 3.90 7.51 -3.54
CA ALA A 32 3.34 8.50 -4.46
C ALA A 32 4.37 9.60 -4.75
N PRO A 33 4.62 9.95 -6.03
CA PRO A 33 5.66 10.93 -6.39
C PRO A 33 5.31 12.35 -5.94
N GLU A 34 4.02 12.64 -5.76
CA GLU A 34 3.49 13.93 -5.34
C GLU A 34 3.55 14.13 -3.81
N ASP A 35 3.62 13.05 -3.03
CA ASP A 35 3.52 13.11 -1.57
C ASP A 35 4.22 11.90 -0.93
N ALA A 36 5.34 12.16 -0.25
CA ALA A 36 6.11 11.11 0.44
C ALA A 36 5.34 10.43 1.59
N GLY A 37 4.25 11.05 2.06
CA GLY A 37 3.33 10.49 3.05
C GLY A 37 2.20 9.66 2.45
N LYS A 38 2.20 9.38 1.14
CA LYS A 38 1.17 8.58 0.48
C LYS A 38 1.77 7.42 -0.31
N LEU A 39 0.99 6.36 -0.46
CA LEU A 39 1.29 5.20 -1.30
C LEU A 39 0.32 5.15 -2.47
N ARG A 40 0.84 4.87 -3.66
CA ARG A 40 0.08 4.57 -4.85
C ARG A 40 -0.03 3.05 -4.99
N ILE A 41 -1.26 2.56 -4.90
CA ILE A 41 -1.64 1.17 -5.18
C ILE A 41 -2.09 1.11 -6.64
N THR A 42 -1.45 0.24 -7.42
CA THR A 42 -1.84 -0.06 -8.81
C THR A 42 -2.24 -1.52 -8.87
N ALA A 43 -3.49 -1.82 -9.17
CA ALA A 43 -4.06 -3.16 -9.17
C ALA A 43 -4.78 -3.46 -10.49
N PRO A 44 -5.03 -4.73 -10.85
CA PRO A 44 -5.78 -5.05 -12.07
C PRO A 44 -7.27 -4.69 -11.93
N ASP A 45 -7.85 -4.94 -10.76
CA ASP A 45 -9.28 -4.84 -10.44
C ASP A 45 -9.52 -4.18 -9.06
N GLU A 46 -10.77 -3.80 -8.78
CA GLU A 46 -11.15 -3.15 -7.51
C GLU A 46 -10.92 -4.06 -6.29
N ALA A 47 -11.22 -5.35 -6.39
CA ALA A 47 -11.02 -6.29 -5.28
C ALA A 47 -9.55 -6.41 -4.86
N ALA A 48 -8.63 -6.35 -5.83
CA ALA A 48 -7.19 -6.40 -5.56
C ALA A 48 -6.66 -5.08 -4.98
N ALA A 49 -7.23 -3.93 -5.39
CA ALA A 49 -6.94 -2.65 -4.76
C ALA A 49 -7.45 -2.60 -3.31
N ASP A 50 -8.65 -3.11 -3.07
CA ASP A 50 -9.27 -3.18 -1.73
C ASP A 50 -8.47 -4.08 -0.80
N ALA A 51 -8.03 -5.25 -1.27
CA ALA A 51 -7.17 -6.16 -0.50
C ALA A 51 -5.83 -5.52 -0.10
N ALA A 52 -5.23 -4.72 -0.98
CA ALA A 52 -4.00 -3.98 -0.67
C ALA A 52 -4.25 -2.86 0.35
N GLU A 53 -5.37 -2.15 0.23
CA GLU A 53 -5.77 -1.10 1.17
C GLU A 53 -6.04 -1.68 2.57
N ILE A 54 -6.76 -2.81 2.66
CA ILE A 54 -7.00 -3.53 3.91
C ILE A 54 -5.68 -3.96 4.55
N TRP A 55 -4.79 -4.57 3.79
CA TRP A 55 -3.48 -5.00 4.30
C TRP A 55 -2.65 -3.81 4.84
N LEU A 56 -2.66 -2.68 4.13
CA LEU A 56 -2.01 -1.45 4.60
C LEU A 56 -2.66 -0.91 5.88
N ALA A 57 -3.98 -0.96 5.99
CA ALA A 57 -4.72 -0.54 7.18
C ALA A 57 -4.47 -1.47 8.38
N GLU A 58 -4.32 -2.78 8.14
CA GLU A 58 -3.96 -3.76 9.18
C GLU A 58 -2.54 -3.50 9.70
N LEU A 59 -1.59 -3.15 8.82
CA LEU A 59 -0.24 -2.76 9.22
C LEU A 59 -0.21 -1.47 10.06
N ASP A 60 -1.05 -0.49 9.73
CA ASP A 60 -1.17 0.75 10.51
C ASP A 60 -1.77 0.48 11.90
N SER A 61 -2.84 -0.32 11.94
CA SER A 61 -3.56 -0.69 13.17
C SER A 61 -2.73 -1.60 14.09
N ALA A 62 -1.85 -2.43 13.52
CA ALA A 62 -0.96 -3.32 14.26
C ALA A 62 0.24 -2.62 14.93
N GLY A 63 0.28 -1.27 14.95
CA GLY A 63 1.31 -0.46 15.58
C GLY A 63 1.79 -1.01 16.93
N HIS A 64 2.95 -1.67 16.89
CA HIS A 64 3.74 -2.17 18.01
C HIS A 64 4.68 -1.08 18.53
#